data_AF-A0A496SPW5-F1
#
_entry.id   AF-A0A496SPW5-F1
#
_cell.length_a   1.000
_cell.length_b   1.000
_cell.length_c   1.000
_cell.angle_alpha   90.00
_cell.angle_beta   90.00
_cell.angle_gamma   90.00
#
_symmetry.space_group_name_H-M   'P 1'
#
loop_
_entity.id
_entity.type
_entity.pdbx_description
1 polymer ?
#
loop_
_entity_poly.entity_id
_entity_poly.type
_entity_poly.pdbx_seq_one_letter_code
_entity_poly.pdbx_strand_id
1 'polypeptide(L)' 'MEKLLFKLGFKRTRQRGSHVFYRHPDGRTTTVPHHKGRLLARPLIREILREIGLSVEEYNEYLNQL' A
#
# COMPACT_ATOMS: atom_id res chain seq x y z
N MET A 1 0.48 4.74 3.64
CA MET A 1 0.37 3.53 2.80
C MET A 1 0.63 2.26 3.59
N GLU A 2 1.82 2.04 4.17
CA GLU A 2 2.11 0.80 4.91
C GLU A 2 1.11 0.46 6.03
N LYS A 3 0.73 1.46 6.85
CA LYS A 3 -0.30 1.28 7.89
C LYS A 3 -1.63 0.78 7.34
N LEU A 4 -2.04 1.28 6.17
CA LEU A 4 -3.26 0.84 5.50
C LEU A 4 -3.15 -0.62 5.05
N LEU A 5 -2.02 -0.99 4.43
CA LEU A 5 -1.77 -2.37 3.99
C LEU A 5 -1.87 -3.34 5.16
N PHE A 6 -1.28 -3.01 6.31
CA PHE A 6 -1.40 -3.83 7.52
C PHE A 6 -2.84 -3.91 8.05
N LYS A 7 -3.59 -2.79 8.05
CA LYS A 7 -5.02 -2.78 8.44
C LYS A 7 -5.87 -3.66 7.52
N LEU A 8 -5.52 -3.75 6.24
CA LEU A 8 -6.16 -4.60 5.24
C LEU A 8 -5.65 -6.05 5.25
N GLY A 9 -4.81 -6.45 6.21
CA GLY A 9 -4.33 -7.83 6.35
C GLY A 9 -3.14 -8.20 5.45
N PHE A 10 -2.56 -7.26 4.70
CA PHE A 10 -1.34 -7.52 3.96
C PHE A 10 -0.16 -7.70 4.92
N LYS A 11 0.78 -8.56 4.55
CA LYS A 11 2.04 -8.76 5.26
C LYS A 11 3.20 -8.38 4.38
N ARG A 12 4.20 -7.73 4.97
CA ARG A 12 5.49 -7.52 4.34
C ARG A 12 6.19 -8.88 4.19
N THR A 13 6.74 -9.17 3.02
CA THR A 13 7.41 -10.46 2.75
C THR A 13 8.85 -10.33 2.26
N ARG A 14 9.19 -9.30 1.46
CA ARG A 14 10.56 -9.05 0.99
C ARG A 14 10.86 -7.55 0.92
N GLN A 15 12.13 -7.18 1.09
CA GLN A 15 12.62 -5.83 0.79
C GLN A 15 13.85 -5.91 -0.12
N ARG A 16 13.92 -5.03 -1.13
CA ARG A 16 15.13 -4.79 -1.94
C ARG A 16 15.37 -3.29 -2.03
N GLY A 17 16.46 -2.81 -1.43
CA GLY A 17 16.69 -1.37 -1.29
C GLY A 17 15.52 -0.69 -0.57
N SER A 18 15.02 0.42 -1.09
CA SER A 18 13.84 1.11 -0.54
C SER A 18 12.51 0.41 -0.85
N HIS A 19 12.46 -0.59 -1.73
CA HIS A 19 11.20 -1.17 -2.18
C HIS A 19 10.82 -2.37 -1.33
N VAL A 20 9.61 -2.34 -0.78
CA VAL A 20 9.07 -3.38 0.09
C VAL A 20 7.88 -4.04 -0.60
N PHE A 21 7.90 -5.37 -0.66
CA PHE A 21 6.86 -6.20 -1.25
C PHE A 21 5.88 -6.67 -0.17
N TYR A 22 4.58 -6.51 -0.44
CA TYR A 22 3.47 -6.87 0.44
C TYR A 22 2.59 -7.92 -0.23
N ARG A 23 2.12 -8.89 0.54
CA ARG A 23 1.24 -9.97 0.09
C ARG A 23 0.10 -10.17 1.07
N HIS A 24 -1.11 -10.30 0.53
CA HIS A 24 -2.29 -10.69 1.28
C HIS A 24 -2.55 -12.22 1.10
N PRO A 25 -3.11 -12.93 2.10
CA PRO A 25 -3.40 -14.36 1.99
C PRO A 25 -4.30 -14.75 0.81
N ASP A 26 -5.17 -13.85 0.35
CA ASP A 26 -6.05 -14.06 -0.82
C ASP A 26 -5.33 -13.97 -2.18
N GLY A 27 -4.02 -13.69 -2.20
CA GLY A 27 -3.22 -13.63 -3.42
C GLY A 27 -2.93 -12.22 -3.94
N ARG A 28 -3.57 -11.16 -3.42
CA ARG A 28 -3.22 -9.78 -3.79
C ARG A 28 -1.81 -9.40 -3.35
N THR A 29 -1.13 -8.59 -4.14
CA THR A 29 0.24 -8.14 -3.88
C THR A 29 0.47 -6.71 -4.34
N THR A 30 1.39 -6.00 -3.68
CA THR A 30 1.84 -4.67 -4.12
C THR A 30 3.27 -4.40 -3.68
N THR A 31 3.93 -3.43 -4.32
CA THR A 31 5.26 -2.94 -3.92
C THR A 31 5.20 -1.47 -3.55
N VAL A 32 5.70 -1.14 -2.35
CA VAL A 32 5.74 0.25 -1.87
C VAL A 32 7.19 0.71 -1.70
N PRO A 33 7.61 1.83 -2.30
CA PRO A 33 8.90 2.43 -2.02
C PRO A 33 8.88 3.21 -0.71
N HIS A 34 9.85 2.95 0.14
CA HIS A 34 10.12 3.63 1.42
C HIS A 34 11.34 4.52 1.27
N HIS A 35 11.15 5.68 0.65
CA HIS A 35 12.16 6.73 0.64
C HIS A 35 11.95 7.65 1.84
N LYS A 36 12.97 7.81 2.67
CA LYS A 36 12.91 8.71 3.82
C LYS A 36 12.57 10.13 3.35
N GLY A 37 11.53 10.72 3.92
CA GLY A 37 11.13 12.12 3.67
C GLY A 37 10.42 12.39 2.34
N ARG A 38 10.08 11.37 1.53
CA ARG A 38 9.38 11.56 0.26
C ARG A 38 7.95 11.02 0.32
N LEU A 39 7.00 11.85 -0.08
CA LEU A 39 5.61 11.44 -0.27
C LEU A 39 5.48 10.60 -1.54
N LEU A 40 4.58 9.62 -1.51
CA LEU A 40 4.21 8.86 -2.70
C LEU A 40 3.48 9.77 -3.68
N ALA A 41 3.87 9.73 -4.95
CA ALA A 41 3.19 10.49 -5.99
C ALA A 41 1.77 9.95 -6.20
N ARG A 42 0.82 10.83 -6.56
CA ARG A 42 -0.59 10.46 -6.79
C ARG A 42 -0.77 9.28 -7.78
N PRO A 43 -0.03 9.18 -8.89
CA PRO A 43 -0.14 8.04 -9.81
C PRO A 43 0.24 6.71 -9.14
N LEU A 44 1.31 6.70 -8.34
CA LEU A 44 1.76 5.51 -7.62
C LEU A 44 0.76 5.07 -6.56
N ILE A 45 0.15 6.02 -5.85
CA ILE A 45 -0.94 5.71 -4.91
C ILE A 45 -2.09 5.01 -5.65
N ARG A 46 -2.54 5.56 -6.78
CA ARG A 46 -3.62 4.96 -7.59
C ARG A 46 -3.27 3.57 -8.10
N GLU A 47 -2.03 3.35 -8.50
CA GLU A 47 -1.55 2.03 -8.91
C GLU A 47 -1.60 1.01 -7.77
N ILE A 48 -1.07 1.38 -6.60
CA ILE A 48 -1.12 0.53 -5.40
C ILE A 48 -2.57 0.19 -5.04
N LEU A 49 -3.48 1.19 -5.06
CA LEU A 49 -4.90 0.97 -4.78
C LEU A 49 -5.54 -0.02 -5.75
N ARG A 50 -5.24 0.09 -7.05
CA ARG A 50 -5.69 -0.87 -8.06
C ARG A 50 -5.15 -2.28 -7.80
N GLU A 51 -3.87 -2.42 -7.49
CA GLU A 51 -3.23 -3.72 -7.21
C GLU A 51 -3.83 -4.43 -5.99
N ILE A 52 -4.20 -3.66 -4.97
CA ILE A 52 -4.83 -4.20 -3.75
C ILE A 52 -6.36 -4.25 -3.85
N GLY A 53 -6.96 -3.87 -4.99
CA GLY A 53 -8.41 -3.90 -5.18
C GLY A 53 -9.18 -2.97 -4.23
N LEU A 54 -8.62 -1.80 -3.92
CA LEU A 54 -9.26 -0.79 -3.07
C LEU A 54 -9.64 0.43 -3.91
N SER A 55 -10.89 0.90 -3.78
CA SER A 55 -11.34 2.13 -4.44
C SER A 55 -10.72 3.38 -3.80
N VAL A 56 -10.84 4.52 -4.50
CA VAL A 56 -10.36 5.80 -3.95
C VAL A 56 -11.26 6.26 -2.81
N GLU A 57 -12.54 5.93 -2.88
CA GLU A 57 -13.56 6.22 -1.89
C GLU A 57 -13.25 5.49 -0.58
N GLU A 58 -13.08 4.17 -0.62
CA GLU A 58 -12.66 3.38 0.54
C GLU A 58 -11.32 3.88 1.10
N TYR A 59 -10.36 4.21 0.24
CA TYR A 59 -9.08 4.78 0.67
C TYR A 59 -9.27 6.05 1.50
N ASN A 60 -10.14 6.96 1.06
CA ASN A 60 -10.43 8.20 1.79
C ASN A 60 -11.15 7.93 3.12
N GLU A 61 -12.03 6.94 3.18
CA GLU A 61 -12.66 6.50 4.44
C GLU A 61 -11.62 6.00 5.45
N TYR A 62 -10.66 5.18 5.00
CA TYR A 62 -9.56 4.73 5.86
C TYR A 62 -8.66 5.88 6.34
N LEU A 63 -8.46 6.92 5.52
CA LEU A 63 -7.69 8.10 5.91
C LEU A 63 -8.39 8.93 6.99
N ASN A 64 -9.72 9.02 6.95
CA ASN A 64 -10.51 9.75 7.95
C ASN A 64 -10.57 9.03 9.32
N GLN A 65 -10.22 7.74 9.36
CA GLN A 65 -10.21 6.92 10.58
C GLN A 65 -8.81 6.83 11.24
N LEU A 66 -7.81 7.51 10.68
CA LEU A 66 -6.42 7.53 11.17
C LEU A 66 -6.11 8.82 11.90
#